data_AF-A0A849PXJ9-F1
#
_entry.id   AF-A0A849PXJ9-F1
#
_cell.length_a   1.000
_cell.length_b   1.000
_cell.length_c   1.000
_cell.angle_alpha   90.00
_cell.angle_beta   90.00
_cell.angle_gamma   90.00
#
_symmetry.space_group_name_H-M   'P 1'
#
loop_
_entity.id
_entity.type
_entity.pdbx_description
1 polymer ?
#
loop_
_entity_poly.entity_id
_entity_poly.type
_entity_poly.pdbx_seq_one_letter_code
_entity_poly.pdbx_strand_id
1 'polypeptide(L)' 'GSKLNDEFGYCELEGRMLNVQIDAIYGSAKVHVSMEFNKELDYPLMKIDKID' A
#
# COMPACT_ATOMS: atom_id res chain seq x y z
N GLY A 1 -5.25 22.52 8.07
CA GLY A 1 -5.49 21.73 9.28
C GLY A 1 -4.15 21.26 9.77
N SER A 2 -3.76 21.66 10.97
CA SER A 2 -2.49 21.29 11.59
C SER A 2 -2.49 19.80 11.88
N LYS A 3 -1.60 19.06 11.21
CA LYS A 3 -1.26 17.67 11.50
C LYS A 3 -0.78 17.58 12.97
N LEU A 4 -1.35 16.69 13.78
CA LEU A 4 -1.10 16.48 15.22
C LEU A 4 0.32 15.94 15.54
N ASN A 5 1.28 16.09 14.64
CA ASN A 5 2.45 15.21 14.53
C ASN A 5 3.67 15.75 15.28
N ASP A 6 3.79 17.06 15.46
CA ASP A 6 5.02 17.69 15.96
C ASP A 6 5.21 17.62 17.48
N GLU A 7 4.16 17.31 18.26
CA GLU A 7 4.22 17.38 19.73
C GLU A 7 4.62 16.05 20.40
N PHE A 8 4.39 14.91 19.73
CA PHE A 8 4.61 13.58 20.31
C PHE A 8 5.51 12.65 19.47
N GLY A 9 6.00 13.10 18.31
CA GLY A 9 6.95 12.35 17.47
C GLY A 9 6.36 11.13 16.76
N TYR A 10 5.02 10.98 16.76
CA TYR A 10 4.32 9.98 15.97
C TYR A 10 3.74 10.64 14.72
N CYS A 11 3.90 9.99 13.57
CA CYS A 11 3.27 10.41 12.33
C CYS A 11 2.06 9.53 12.01
N GLU A 12 1.07 10.11 11.34
CA GLU A 12 -0.05 9.36 10.77
C GLU A 12 0.46 8.41 9.67
N LEU A 13 -0.19 7.25 9.55
CA LEU A 13 0.17 6.25 8.54
C LEU A 13 -0.28 6.75 7.17
N GLU A 14 0.67 7.14 6.33
CA GLU A 14 0.41 7.63 4.97
C GLU A 14 0.62 6.51 3.94
N GLY A 15 -0.10 6.56 2.81
CA GLY A 15 0.01 5.54 1.74
C GLY A 15 1.44 5.32 1.24
N ARG A 16 2.31 6.34 1.32
CA ARG A 16 3.74 6.28 0.94
C ARG A 16 4.57 5.37 1.85
N MET A 17 4.07 5.09 3.06
CA MET A 17 4.71 4.26 4.06
C MET A 17 4.23 2.80 3.99
N LEU A 18 3.21 2.52 3.18
CA LEU A 18 2.58 1.22 3.11
C LEU A 18 3.30 0.31 2.10
N ASN A 19 3.62 -0.90 2.55
CA ASN A 19 3.99 -2.03 1.72
C ASN A 19 3.06 -3.18 2.07
N VAL A 20 2.18 -3.54 1.12
CA VAL A 20 1.07 -4.48 1.34
C VAL A 20 1.09 -5.55 0.26
N GLN A 21 0.83 -6.80 0.65
CA GLN A 21 0.59 -7.93 -0.24
C GLN A 21 -0.73 -8.60 0.12
N ILE A 22 -1.53 -8.92 -0.90
CA ILE A 22 -2.87 -9.50 -0.75
C ILE A 22 -2.99 -10.69 -1.69
N ASP A 23 -3.37 -11.83 -1.11
CA ASP A 23 -3.80 -13.03 -1.82
C ASP A 23 -5.33 -13.10 -1.81
N ALA A 24 -5.96 -12.79 -2.94
CA ALA A 24 -7.40 -12.91 -3.12
C ALA A 24 -7.74 -14.26 -3.79
N ILE A 25 -8.58 -15.06 -3.14
CA ILE A 25 -9.01 -16.36 -3.65
C ILE A 25 -10.51 -16.31 -3.97
N TYR A 26 -10.87 -16.66 -5.20
CA TYR A 26 -12.26 -16.78 -5.63
C TYR A 26 -12.45 -18.02 -6.50
N GLY A 27 -13.19 -19.01 -5.97
CA GLY A 27 -13.32 -20.32 -6.62
C GLY A 27 -11.96 -21.01 -6.74
N SER A 28 -11.55 -21.34 -7.96
CA SER A 28 -10.23 -21.90 -8.26
C SER A 28 -9.17 -20.85 -8.61
N ALA A 29 -9.56 -19.58 -8.78
CA ALA A 29 -8.64 -18.52 -9.15
C ALA A 29 -7.99 -17.91 -7.90
N LYS A 30 -6.68 -17.69 -7.96
CA LYS A 30 -5.94 -16.95 -6.94
C LYS A 30 -5.25 -15.75 -7.59
N VAL A 31 -5.50 -14.56 -7.05
CA VAL A 31 -4.92 -13.30 -7.53
C VAL A 31 -4.00 -12.74 -6.46
N HIS A 32 -2.78 -12.42 -6.86
CA HIS A 32 -1.76 -11.78 -6.01
C HIS A 32 -1.73 -10.30 -6.37
N VAL A 33 -1.97 -9.44 -5.39
CA VAL A 33 -2.00 -7.98 -5.54
C VAL A 33 -1.05 -7.37 -4.53
N SER A 34 -0.32 -6.34 -4.94
CA SER A 34 0.54 -5.58 -4.04
C SER A 34 0.30 -4.08 -4.11
N MET A 35 0.70 -3.39 -3.05
CA MET A 35 0.80 -1.94 -2.98
C MET A 35 2.14 -1.55 -2.40
N GLU A 36 2.89 -0.73 -3.14
CA GLU A 36 4.17 -0.18 -2.70
C GLU A 36 4.38 1.23 -3.24
N PHE A 37 5.14 2.04 -2.52
CA PHE A 37 5.44 3.40 -2.97
C PHE A 37 6.43 3.41 -4.12
N ASN A 38 5.97 3.84 -5.30
CA ASN A 38 6.80 4.05 -6.47
C ASN A 38 7.36 5.49 -6.44
N LYS A 39 8.68 5.60 -6.28
CA LYS A 39 9.39 6.90 -6.18
C LYS A 39 9.43 7.68 -7.50
N GLU A 40 9.43 7.00 -8.64
CA GLU A 40 9.45 7.66 -9.95
C GLU A 40 8.12 8.35 -10.25
N LEU A 41 7.02 7.77 -9.73
CA LEU A 41 5.67 8.29 -9.88
C LEU A 41 5.21 9.15 -8.69
N ASP A 42 6.00 9.25 -7.62
CA ASP A 42 5.61 9.81 -6.31
C ASP A 42 4.25 9.28 -5.82
N TYR A 43 3.99 7.98 -6.02
CA TYR A 43 2.65 7.41 -5.85
C TYR A 43 2.66 6.01 -5.20
N PRO A 44 1.75 5.72 -4.25
CA PRO A 44 1.54 4.36 -3.72
C PRO A 44 0.83 3.50 -4.76
N LEU A 45 1.62 2.80 -5.57
CA LEU A 45 1.13 2.06 -6.72
C LEU A 45 0.55 0.72 -6.29
N MET A 46 -0.71 0.49 -6.66
CA MET A 46 -1.36 -0.81 -6.56
C MET A 46 -1.24 -1.55 -7.88
N LYS A 47 -0.91 -2.85 -7.84
CA LYS A 47 -0.76 -3.69 -9.04
C LYS A 47 -1.20 -5.12 -8.78
N ILE A 48 -1.67 -5.78 -9.85
CA ILE A 48 -1.81 -7.24 -9.88
C ILE A 48 -0.46 -7.82 -10.26
N ASP A 49 0.13 -8.61 -9.37
CA ASP A 49 1.42 -9.26 -9.60
C ASP A 49 1.26 -10.57 -10.36
N LYS A 50 0.21 -11.33 -10.05
CA LYS A 50 -0.01 -12.66 -10.63
C LYS A 50 -1.48 -13.08 -10.55
N ILE A 51 -1.91 -13.88 -11.52
CA ILE A 51 -3.14 -14.65 -11.48
C ILE A 51 -2.75 -16.13 -11.66
N ASP A 52 -3.17 -16.99 -10.75
CA ASP A 52 -3.06 -18.45 -10.83
C ASP A 52 -4.33 -19.08 -11.40
#